data_AF-A0ABD0N0W8-F1
#
_entry.id   AF-A0ABD0N0W8-F1
#
_cell.length_a   1.000
_cell.length_b   1.000
_cell.length_c   1.000
_cell.angle_alpha   90.00
_cell.angle_beta   90.00
_cell.angle_gamma   90.00
#
_symmetry.space_group_name_H-M   'P 1'
#
loop_
_entity.id
_entity.type
_entity.pdbx_description
1 polymer ?
#
loop_
_entity_poly.entity_id
_entity_poly.type
_entity_poly.pdbx_seq_one_letter_code
_entity_poly.pdbx_strand_id
1 'polypeptide(L)' 'VELLVMKALSVGLIKGSIDEVEKKVHMTWVQPRVLDVQQIKGMKDRLDFWCGDVKNMAMLVEHQAQDILT' A
#
# COMPACT_ATOMS: atom_id res chain seq x y z
N VAL A 1 -4.09 25.40 -4.25
CA VAL A 1 -3.66 23.99 -4.44
C VAL A 1 -4.86 23.07 -4.67
N GLU A 2 -5.99 23.28 -3.99
CA GLU A 2 -7.23 22.51 -4.18
C GLU A 2 -7.69 22.38 -5.63
N LEU A 3 -7.72 23.48 -6.39
CA LEU A 3 -8.10 23.43 -7.82
C LEU A 3 -7.22 22.49 -8.66
N LEU A 4 -5.92 22.37 -8.32
CA LEU A 4 -5.01 21.45 -9.01
C LEU A 4 -5.34 19.99 -8.67
N VAL A 5 -5.62 19.71 -7.39
CA VAL A 5 -6.03 18.38 -6.92
C VAL A 5 -7.37 17.98 -7.54
N MET A 6 -8.32 18.91 -7.60
CA MET A 6 -9.61 18.71 -8.28
C MET A 6 -9.41 18.40 -9.76
N LYS A 7 -8.55 19.12 -10.48
CA LYS A 7 -8.23 18.80 -11.87
C LYS A 7 -7.62 17.41 -12.03
N ALA A 8 -6.70 17.01 -11.14
CA ALA A 8 -6.11 15.67 -11.18
C ALA A 8 -7.13 14.56 -10.90
N LEU A 9 -8.10 14.79 -10.00
CA LEU A 9 -9.25 13.91 -9.76
C LEU A 9 -10.16 13.84 -10.99
N SER A 10 -10.49 14.98 -11.60
CA SER A 10 -11.37 15.05 -12.78
C SER A 10 -10.80 14.35 -14.01
N VAL A 11 -9.49 14.44 -14.23
CA VAL A 11 -8.80 13.76 -15.35
C VAL A 11 -8.53 12.28 -15.02
N GLY A 12 -8.75 11.85 -13.79
CA GLY A 12 -8.56 10.46 -13.35
C GLY A 12 -7.11 10.06 -13.13
N LEU A 13 -6.19 11.02 -13.00
CA LEU A 13 -4.78 10.76 -12.65
C LEU A 13 -4.65 10.19 -11.22
N ILE A 14 -5.58 10.59 -10.35
CA ILE A 14 -5.66 10.20 -8.95
C ILE A 14 -7.11 9.90 -8.58
N LYS A 15 -7.32 9.03 -7.59
CA LYS A 15 -8.62 8.83 -6.94
C LYS A 15 -8.45 9.07 -5.45
N GLY A 16 -9.47 9.66 -4.83
CA GLY A 16 -9.40 10.07 -3.44
C GLY A 16 -10.50 11.04 -3.04
N SER A 17 -10.38 11.60 -1.84
CA SER A 17 -11.25 12.63 -1.29
C SER A 17 -10.44 13.80 -0.74
N ILE A 18 -11.05 14.99 -0.73
CA ILE A 18 -10.49 16.21 -0.13
C ILE A 18 -11.23 16.45 1.19
N ASP A 19 -10.50 16.52 2.29
CA ASP A 19 -11.00 16.97 3.58
C ASP A 19 -10.58 18.43 3.80
N GLU A 20 -11.53 19.34 3.62
CA GLU A 20 -11.30 20.78 3.76
C GLU A 20 -11.15 21.22 5.23
N VAL A 21 -11.82 20.52 6.16
CA VAL A 21 -11.81 20.85 7.59
C VAL A 21 -10.44 20.55 8.17
N GLU A 22 -9.90 19.37 7.87
CA GLU A 22 -8.54 18.99 8.26
C GLU A 22 -7.45 19.53 7.33
N LYS A 23 -7.83 20.11 6.19
CA LYS A 23 -6.93 20.55 5.11
C LYS A 23 -6.02 19.42 4.60
N LYS A 24 -6.58 18.22 4.45
CA LYS A 24 -5.87 17.02 3.97
C LYS A 24 -6.50 16.46 2.71
N VAL A 25 -5.70 15.74 1.93
CA VAL A 25 -6.16 15.00 0.76
C VAL A 25 -5.88 13.52 0.99
N HIS A 26 -6.94 12.70 0.96
CA HIS A 26 -6.84 11.26 1.08
C HIS A 26 -6.75 10.65 -0.31
N MET A 27 -5.56 10.23 -0.71
CA MET A 27 -5.31 9.58 -1.99
C MET A 27 -5.45 8.07 -1.84
N THR A 28 -6.43 7.47 -2.51
CA THR A 28 -6.68 6.02 -2.48
C THR A 28 -6.01 5.30 -3.64
N TRP A 29 -5.78 5.99 -4.76
CA TRP A 29 -5.13 5.42 -5.93
C TRP A 29 -4.45 6.50 -6.76
N VAL A 30 -3.37 6.11 -7.44
CA VAL A 30 -2.62 6.95 -8.37
C VAL A 30 -2.33 6.18 -9.65
N GLN A 31 -2.31 6.89 -10.77
CA GLN A 31 -1.98 6.29 -12.07
C GLN A 31 -0.58 5.65 -12.05
N PRO A 32 -0.44 4.36 -12.42
CA PRO A 32 0.86 3.72 -12.56
C PRO A 32 1.73 4.43 -13.59
N ARG A 33 3.03 4.50 -13.31
CA ARG A 33 4.03 5.07 -14.21
C ARG A 33 5.14 4.06 -14.49
N VAL A 34 5.91 4.32 -15.54
CA VAL A 34 7.12 3.54 -15.84
C VAL A 34 8.12 3.71 -14.69
N LEU A 35 8.69 2.58 -14.28
CA LEU A 35 9.66 2.50 -13.19
C LEU A 35 11.06 2.19 -13.72
N ASP A 36 12.08 2.70 -13.03
CA ASP A 36 13.46 2.32 -13.25
C ASP A 36 13.84 1.04 -12.49
N VAL A 37 15.00 0.47 -12.82
CA VAL A 37 15.47 -0.80 -12.23
C VAL A 37 15.70 -0.68 -10.71
N GLN A 38 16.11 0.49 -10.21
CA GLN A 38 16.33 0.70 -8.78
C GLN A 38 15.02 0.75 -8.00
N GLN A 39 13.98 1.38 -8.58
CA GLN A 39 12.63 1.41 -8.03
C GLN A 39 12.03 0.00 -7.97
N ILE A 40 12.22 -0.81 -9.02
CA ILE A 40 11.78 -2.22 -9.04
C ILE A 40 12.49 -3.02 -7.95
N LYS A 41 13.80 -2.81 -7.75
CA LYS A 41 14.54 -3.44 -6.66
C LYS A 41 13.96 -3.08 -5.30
N GLY A 42 13.65 -1.80 -5.07
CA GLY A 42 12.99 -1.36 -3.83
C GLY A 42 11.61 -2.00 -3.62
N MET A 43 10.85 -2.24 -4.70
CA MET A 43 9.58 -2.98 -4.62
C MET A 43 9.79 -4.45 -4.25
N LYS A 44 10.80 -5.10 -4.82
CA LYS A 44 11.18 -6.47 -4.48
C LYS A 44 11.54 -6.60 -3.01
N ASP A 45 12.38 -5.72 -2.49
CA ASP A 45 12.82 -5.79 -1.09
C ASP A 45 11.63 -5.63 -0.11
N ARG A 46 10.66 -4.76 -0.45
CA ARG A 46 9.40 -4.62 0.31
C ARG A 46 8.53 -5.87 0.25
N LEU A 47 8.47 -6.53 -0.90
CA LEU A 47 7.73 -7.79 -1.06
C LEU A 47 8.38 -8.92 -0.25
N ASP A 48 9.71 -9.03 -0.31
CA ASP A 48 10.48 -10.01 0.45
C ASP A 48 10.25 -9.85 1.97
N PHE A 49 10.23 -8.60 2.45
CA PHE A 49 9.91 -8.29 3.85
C PHE A 49 8.49 -8.76 4.22
N TRP A 50 7.49 -8.41 3.41
CA TRP A 50 6.11 -8.83 3.67
C TRP A 50 5.95 -10.36 3.65
N CYS A 51 6.61 -11.06 2.73
CA CYS A 51 6.63 -12.53 2.72
C CYS A 51 7.29 -13.10 3.98
N GLY A 52 8.30 -12.44 4.53
CA GLY A 52 8.91 -12.80 5.82
C GLY A 52 7.91 -12.69 6.96
N ASP A 53 7.18 -11.58 7.05
CA ASP A 53 6.16 -11.35 8.08
C ASP A 53 5.04 -12.39 8.03
N VAL A 54 4.56 -12.72 6.84
CA VAL A 54 3.52 -13.76 6.65
C VAL A 54 4.02 -15.13 7.08
N LYS A 55 5.27 -15.49 6.76
CA LYS A 55 5.87 -16.75 7.21
C LYS A 55 6.02 -16.82 8.73
N ASN A 56 6.47 -15.73 9.34
CA ASN A 56 6.60 -15.65 10.80
C ASN A 56 5.23 -15.82 11.47
N MET A 57 4.19 -15.18 10.94
CA MET A 57 2.82 -15.36 11.43
C MET A 57 2.35 -16.81 11.27
N ALA A 58 2.61 -17.44 10.12
CA ALA A 58 2.25 -18.83 9.89
C ALA A 58 2.91 -19.77 10.90
N MET A 59 4.21 -19.62 11.15
CA MET A 59 4.94 -20.42 12.14
C MET A 59 4.39 -20.23 13.57
N LEU A 60 4.02 -19.00 13.95
CA LEU A 60 3.40 -18.73 15.25
C LEU A 60 2.06 -19.47 15.41
N VAL A 61 1.23 -19.45 14.37
CA VAL A 61 -0.06 -20.14 14.37
C VAL A 61 0.13 -21.65 14.40
N GLU A 62 1.04 -22.21 13.61
CA GLU A 62 1.34 -23.65 13.61
C GLU A 62 1.78 -24.13 14.99
N HIS A 63 2.71 -23.42 15.64
CA HIS A 63 3.19 -23.77 16.97
C HIS A 63 2.10 -23.69 18.05
N GLN A 64 1.22 -22.68 18.00
CA GLN A 64 0.16 -22.51 19.01
C GLN A 64 -1.07 -23.39 18.75
N ALA A 65 -1.36 -23.72 17.48
CA ALA A 65 -2.48 -24.56 17.11
C ALA A 65 -2.21 -26.06 17.34
N GLN A 66 -0.94 -26.46 17.47
CA GLN A 66 -0.57 -27.85 17.68
C GLN A 66 -1.12 -28.44 19.00
N ASP A 67 -1.25 -27.62 20.05
CA ASP A 67 -1.84 -28.01 21.34
C ASP A 67 -3.38 -28.15 21.29
N ILE A 68 -4.04 -27.62 20.25
CA ILE A 68 -5.51 -27.65 20.07
C ILE A 68 -5.92 -28.73 19.06
N LEU A 69 -5.08 -28.99 18.05
CA LEU A 69 -5.38 -29.88 16.92
C LEU A 69 -4.92 -31.33 17.12
N THR A 70 -4.15 -31.62 18.19
CA THR A 70 -3.66 -32.97 18.55
C THR A 70 -4.14 -33.34 19.94
#